data_AF-A0A1Q7VNY7-F1
#
_entry.id   AF-A0A1Q7VNY7-F1
#
_cell.length_a   1.000
_cell.length_b   1.000
_cell.length_c   1.000
_cell.angle_alpha   90.00
_cell.angle_beta   90.00
_cell.angle_gamma   90.00
#
_symmetry.space_group_name_H-M   'P 1'
#
loop_
_entity.id
_entity.type
_entity.pdbx_description
1 polymer ?
#
loop_
_entity_poly.entity_id
_entity_poly.type
_entity_poly.pdbx_seq_one_letter_code
_entity_poly.pdbx_strand_id
1 'polypeptide(L)'
;MSGMTLPSPALRAAARARASALLTRVPVNRLRVGLLADDVQWLFPIALGGFFLFTTWRWEFPNRDGIPYPPIWLGLLVTVLFAWRWRVGAISPIAAAAIVALTIMAITDVAWLFTQGFRDIGIYLKAGRHWLDGLPVYTDVPIHRVPPDLTNYPFLYPPLTLPLFGALGLLPLRVGYLVWLAVSAAAFWAGLRRVGGVDWRWWIVLFVWPPAMLGLWVGNVAIPLFFFFAVAPWRPWALAAGPIFKIYSGISGLWLLRREHWRSLVVAVLVVVGAVAVTLPLVGLERWREWIVGLQAYQVSQGLLHALYGFGLAGHLRWIVFLLVAALVVVLALAVRNRREQLARLGVATIVGSPSLYPHGFVVALPAMFRLDTPWCWLALGMTSFAPGLGWFIPIMFVIVSWYVPAMRKRPVADPWHPLGAAAEPWPSAPEWGPRTVSEPASRTAEPLDRVPARPSASQGST
;
A
#
# COMPACT_ATOMS: atom_id res chain seq x y z
N MET A 1 35.36 -40.72 -21.07
CA MET A 1 34.58 -41.09 -19.87
C MET A 1 35.54 -41.66 -18.84
N SER A 2 36.12 -40.79 -18.01
CA SER A 2 37.05 -41.20 -16.95
C SER A 2 36.24 -41.59 -15.72
N GLY A 3 36.37 -42.84 -15.29
CA GLY A 3 35.62 -43.41 -14.16
C GLY A 3 35.97 -42.68 -12.86
N MET A 4 35.00 -41.95 -12.31
CA MET A 4 35.07 -41.47 -10.93
C MET A 4 34.97 -42.69 -10.01
N THR A 5 36.11 -43.09 -9.45
CA THR A 5 36.19 -44.08 -8.39
C THR A 5 35.56 -43.50 -7.13
N LEU A 6 34.51 -44.16 -6.63
CA LEU A 6 33.86 -43.76 -5.39
C LEU A 6 34.86 -43.81 -4.23
N PRO A 7 34.82 -42.85 -3.30
CA PRO A 7 35.72 -42.81 -2.15
C PRO A 7 35.58 -44.08 -1.31
N SER A 8 36.72 -44.57 -0.81
CA SER A 8 36.80 -45.78 -0.01
C SER A 8 35.86 -45.72 1.21
N PRO A 9 35.36 -46.87 1.69
CA PRO A 9 34.51 -46.91 2.89
C PRO A 9 35.13 -46.19 4.09
N ALA A 10 36.46 -46.24 4.23
CA ALA A 10 37.21 -45.56 5.27
C ALA A 10 37.13 -44.02 5.16
N LEU A 11 37.25 -43.47 3.94
CA LEU A 11 37.09 -42.02 3.70
C LEU A 11 35.66 -41.55 3.99
N ARG A 12 34.66 -42.37 3.66
CA ARG A 12 33.25 -42.08 3.99
C ARG A 12 33.01 -42.13 5.50
N ALA A 13 33.61 -43.08 6.22
CA ALA A 13 33.52 -43.17 7.66
C ALA A 13 34.22 -41.97 8.36
N ALA A 14 35.40 -41.59 7.90
CA ALA A 14 36.13 -40.43 8.42
C ALA A 14 35.42 -39.10 8.15
N ALA A 15 34.82 -38.93 6.97
CA ALA A 15 34.01 -37.77 6.64
C ALA A 15 32.75 -37.68 7.51
N ARG A 16 32.06 -38.80 7.76
CA ARG A 16 30.92 -38.87 8.69
C ARG A 16 31.33 -38.54 10.13
N ALA A 17 32.46 -39.08 10.60
CA ALA A 17 32.98 -38.81 11.93
C ALA A 17 33.35 -37.33 12.12
N ARG A 18 34.00 -36.71 11.11
CA ARG A 18 34.31 -35.27 11.12
C ARG A 18 33.05 -34.40 11.06
N ALA A 19 32.07 -34.74 10.23
CA ALA A 19 30.79 -34.02 10.16
C ALA A 19 30.03 -34.10 11.49
N SER A 20 30.00 -35.29 12.11
CA SER A 20 29.36 -35.50 13.42
C SER A 20 30.09 -34.76 14.55
N ALA A 21 31.43 -34.75 14.54
CA ALA A 21 32.24 -33.99 15.50
C ALA A 21 32.14 -32.46 15.32
N LEU A 22 31.92 -31.98 14.08
CA LEU A 22 31.59 -30.59 13.81
C LEU A 22 30.20 -30.23 14.33
N LEU A 23 29.21 -31.11 14.14
CA LEU A 23 27.84 -30.93 14.62
C LEU A 23 27.74 -30.92 16.16
N THR A 24 28.55 -31.72 16.87
CA THR A 24 28.57 -31.74 18.34
C THR A 24 29.31 -30.56 18.96
N ARG A 25 30.20 -29.88 18.21
CA ARG A 25 30.88 -28.65 18.63
C ARG A 25 30.06 -27.39 18.37
N VAL A 26 28.98 -27.47 17.59
CA VAL A 26 28.02 -26.37 17.53
C VAL A 26 27.22 -26.40 18.83
N PRO A 27 27.28 -25.36 19.69
CA PRO A 27 26.52 -25.35 20.91
C PRO A 27 25.04 -25.52 20.58
N VAL A 28 24.49 -26.71 20.85
CA VAL A 28 23.11 -27.07 20.53
C VAL A 28 22.11 -26.14 21.24
N ASN A 29 22.51 -25.60 22.39
CA ASN A 29 21.77 -24.55 23.10
C ASN A 29 21.69 -23.21 22.33
N ARG A 30 22.63 -22.95 21.41
CA ARG A 30 22.57 -21.83 20.44
C ARG A 30 21.92 -22.23 19.10
N LEU A 31 21.63 -23.51 18.88
CA LEU A 31 20.86 -24.06 17.76
C LEU A 31 19.38 -24.32 18.11
N ARG A 32 18.89 -23.87 19.28
CA ARG A 32 17.44 -23.76 19.52
C ARG A 32 16.85 -22.68 18.61
N VAL A 33 16.71 -23.00 17.33
CA VAL A 33 15.66 -22.47 16.47
C VAL A 33 14.46 -23.35 16.78
N GLY A 34 13.76 -23.02 17.86
CA GLY A 34 12.60 -23.77 18.26
C GLY A 34 11.46 -23.47 17.30
N LEU A 35 11.19 -24.39 16.36
CA LEU A 35 9.80 -24.67 15.93
C LEU A 35 8.93 -25.13 17.13
N LEU A 36 9.56 -25.37 18.28
CA LEU A 36 9.02 -25.64 19.61
C LEU A 36 9.28 -24.48 20.60
N ALA A 37 9.42 -23.24 20.14
CA ALA A 37 9.37 -22.11 21.07
C ALA A 37 7.93 -21.91 21.52
N ASP A 38 7.69 -21.81 22.83
CA ASP A 38 6.37 -21.56 23.43
C ASP A 38 5.72 -20.22 23.00
N ASP A 39 6.37 -19.49 22.10
CA ASP A 39 5.91 -18.25 21.53
C ASP A 39 5.06 -18.50 20.26
N VAL A 40 3.75 -18.35 20.42
CA VAL A 40 2.75 -18.43 19.35
C VAL A 40 3.04 -17.49 18.17
N GLN A 41 3.87 -16.45 18.35
CA GLN A 41 4.23 -15.53 17.28
C GLN A 41 5.08 -16.19 16.17
N TRP A 42 5.67 -17.36 16.40
CA TRP A 42 6.32 -18.12 15.32
C TRP A 42 5.35 -18.58 14.22
N LEU A 43 4.04 -18.60 14.50
CA LEU A 43 3.03 -18.89 13.49
C LEU A 43 3.02 -17.85 12.36
N PHE A 44 3.40 -16.59 12.60
CA PHE A 44 3.38 -15.54 11.57
C PHE A 44 4.39 -15.77 10.43
N PRO A 45 5.71 -15.92 10.68
CA PRO A 45 6.66 -16.22 9.61
C PRO A 45 6.37 -17.56 8.93
N ILE A 46 5.90 -18.57 9.67
CA ILE A 46 5.52 -19.88 9.12
C ILE A 46 4.30 -19.74 8.20
N ALA A 47 3.24 -19.06 8.65
CA ALA A 47 2.04 -18.85 7.86
C ALA A 47 2.34 -18.03 6.60
N LEU A 48 3.18 -17.00 6.71
CA LEU A 48 3.58 -16.19 5.57
C LEU A 48 4.41 -17.00 4.56
N GLY A 49 5.40 -17.76 5.03
CA GLY A 49 6.22 -18.63 4.17
C GLY A 49 5.40 -19.75 3.52
N GLY A 50 4.48 -20.36 4.27
CA GLY A 50 3.57 -21.39 3.76
C GLY A 50 2.56 -20.85 2.75
N PHE A 51 1.98 -19.68 3.02
CA PHE A 51 1.11 -18.97 2.08
C PHE A 51 1.86 -18.69 0.77
N PHE A 52 3.05 -18.11 0.86
CA PHE A 52 3.85 -17.79 -0.32
C PHE A 52 4.18 -19.06 -1.11
N LEU A 53 4.73 -20.09 -0.46
CA LEU A 53 5.07 -21.36 -1.10
C LEU A 53 3.89 -21.99 -1.82
N PHE A 54 2.72 -22.02 -1.16
CA PHE A 54 1.48 -22.54 -1.74
C PHE A 54 1.08 -21.76 -3.00
N THR A 55 1.14 -20.43 -2.93
CA THR A 55 0.73 -19.56 -4.04
C THR A 55 1.73 -19.52 -5.21
N THR A 56 3.01 -19.77 -4.96
CA THR A 56 4.09 -19.75 -5.97
C THR A 56 4.54 -21.13 -6.43
N TRP A 57 3.95 -22.23 -5.93
CA TRP A 57 4.53 -23.58 -6.14
C TRP A 57 4.74 -23.94 -7.61
N ARG A 58 3.88 -23.43 -8.50
CA ARG A 58 3.93 -23.67 -9.95
C ARG A 58 4.50 -22.51 -10.76
N TRP A 59 5.06 -21.51 -10.08
CA TRP A 59 5.58 -20.34 -10.76
C TRP A 59 6.99 -20.58 -11.24
N GLU A 60 7.35 -19.84 -12.28
CA GLU A 60 8.68 -19.82 -12.85
C GLU A 60 9.25 -18.41 -12.75
N PHE A 61 10.58 -18.33 -12.69
CA PHE A 61 11.34 -17.10 -12.53
C PHE A 61 12.32 -16.90 -13.71
N PRO A 62 12.46 -15.68 -14.25
CA PRO A 62 11.69 -14.47 -13.89
C PRO A 62 10.30 -14.42 -14.55
N ASN A 63 10.02 -15.33 -15.48
CA ASN A 63 8.77 -15.43 -16.22
C ASN A 63 8.38 -16.91 -16.40
N ARG A 64 7.29 -17.15 -17.15
CA ARG A 64 6.67 -18.47 -17.39
C ARG A 64 7.51 -19.50 -18.17
N ASP A 65 8.68 -19.09 -18.66
CA ASP A 65 9.60 -19.92 -19.44
C ASP A 65 10.93 -20.09 -18.67
N GLY A 66 10.86 -19.92 -17.35
CA GLY A 66 11.98 -19.76 -16.44
C GLY A 66 12.29 -21.02 -15.62
N ILE A 67 13.01 -20.85 -14.52
CA ILE A 67 13.25 -21.93 -13.56
C ILE A 67 12.21 -21.90 -12.42
N PRO A 68 11.91 -23.03 -11.77
CA PRO A 68 10.96 -23.06 -10.67
C PRO A 68 11.27 -22.00 -9.61
N TYR A 69 10.24 -21.22 -9.29
CA TYR A 69 10.34 -20.07 -8.39
C TYR A 69 10.63 -20.47 -6.92
N PRO A 70 10.01 -21.51 -6.33
CA PRO A 70 10.18 -21.80 -4.90
C PRO A 70 11.62 -22.08 -4.44
N PRO A 71 12.44 -22.87 -5.17
CA PRO A 71 13.84 -23.08 -4.78
C PRO A 71 14.68 -21.80 -4.71
N ILE A 72 14.46 -20.85 -5.62
CA ILE A 72 15.20 -19.58 -5.64
C ILE A 72 14.87 -18.76 -4.39
N TRP A 73 13.59 -18.58 -4.11
CA TRP A 73 13.13 -17.82 -2.96
C TRP A 73 13.53 -18.49 -1.64
N LEU A 74 13.36 -19.81 -1.51
CA LEU A 74 13.79 -20.56 -0.32
C LEU A 74 15.31 -20.43 -0.11
N GLY A 75 16.10 -20.54 -1.17
CA GLY A 75 17.55 -20.35 -1.11
C GLY A 75 17.93 -18.95 -0.63
N LEU A 76 17.27 -17.91 -1.14
CA LEU A 76 17.47 -16.54 -0.70
C LEU A 76 17.07 -16.35 0.76
N LEU A 77 15.90 -16.85 1.17
CA LEU A 77 15.40 -16.76 2.54
C LEU A 77 16.37 -17.43 3.53
N VAL A 78 16.80 -18.66 3.24
CA VAL A 78 17.78 -19.39 4.06
C VAL A 78 19.09 -18.63 4.15
N THR A 79 19.55 -18.04 3.06
CA THR A 79 20.77 -17.23 3.03
C THR A 79 20.65 -15.99 3.93
N VAL A 80 19.54 -15.26 3.86
CA VAL A 80 19.31 -14.07 4.70
C VAL A 80 19.16 -14.44 6.17
N LEU A 81 18.42 -15.50 6.49
CA LEU A 81 18.27 -16.00 7.87
C LEU A 81 19.62 -16.46 8.44
N PHE A 82 20.45 -17.15 7.64
CA PHE A 82 21.79 -17.56 8.03
C PHE A 82 22.71 -16.35 8.26
N ALA A 83 22.69 -15.37 7.35
CA ALA A 83 23.46 -14.14 7.48
C ALA A 83 23.05 -13.35 8.74
N TRP A 84 21.75 -13.26 9.04
CA TRP A 84 21.25 -12.68 10.28
C TRP A 84 21.77 -13.44 11.49
N ARG A 85 21.65 -14.77 11.47
CA ARG A 85 22.10 -15.63 12.57
C ARG A 85 23.60 -15.47 12.86
N TRP A 86 24.39 -15.26 11.82
CA TRP A 86 25.83 -15.06 11.89
C TRP A 86 26.21 -13.67 12.41
N ARG A 87 25.52 -12.61 11.94
CA ARG A 87 25.86 -11.21 12.23
C ARG A 87 25.23 -10.68 13.52
N VAL A 88 24.00 -11.08 13.82
CA VAL A 88 23.18 -10.52 14.90
C VAL A 88 22.97 -11.53 16.02
N GLY A 89 22.73 -12.80 15.69
CA GLY A 89 22.52 -13.86 16.68
C GLY A 89 21.11 -14.43 16.65
N ALA A 90 20.52 -14.67 17.82
CA ALA A 90 19.18 -15.25 17.92
C ALA A 90 18.14 -14.38 17.19
N ILE A 91 17.20 -15.03 16.50
CA ILE A 91 16.18 -14.36 15.71
C ILE A 91 14.85 -14.47 16.45
N SER A 92 14.22 -13.32 16.72
CA SER A 92 12.85 -13.27 17.27
C SER A 92 11.81 -13.61 16.20
N PRO A 93 10.60 -14.07 16.57
CA PRO A 93 9.52 -14.32 15.61
C PRO A 93 9.18 -13.11 14.72
N ILE A 94 9.16 -11.90 15.30
CA ILE A 94 8.87 -10.66 14.57
C ILE A 94 9.95 -10.36 13.52
N ALA A 95 11.23 -10.42 13.91
CA ALA A 95 12.34 -10.27 12.97
C ALA A 95 12.29 -11.33 11.85
N ALA A 96 11.92 -12.57 12.17
CA ALA A 96 11.72 -13.61 11.16
C ALA A 96 10.56 -13.27 10.19
N ALA A 97 9.42 -12.79 10.70
CA ALA A 97 8.29 -12.37 9.86
C ALA A 97 8.70 -11.23 8.91
N ALA A 98 9.42 -10.24 9.44
CA ALA A 98 9.95 -9.13 8.64
C ALA A 98 10.92 -9.62 7.57
N ILE A 99 11.87 -10.51 7.90
CA ILE A 99 12.81 -11.09 6.94
C ILE A 99 12.07 -11.86 5.84
N VAL A 100 11.12 -12.73 6.21
CA VAL A 100 10.31 -13.48 5.23
C VAL A 100 9.57 -12.52 4.31
N ALA A 101 8.91 -11.50 4.85
CA ALA A 101 8.19 -10.49 4.07
C ALA A 101 9.12 -9.72 3.11
N LEU A 102 10.27 -9.25 3.60
CA LEU A 102 11.27 -8.52 2.80
C LEU A 102 11.87 -9.40 1.69
N THR A 103 12.11 -10.68 1.98
CA THR A 103 12.58 -11.63 0.96
C THR A 103 11.52 -11.81 -0.13
N ILE A 104 10.23 -11.97 0.26
CA ILE A 104 9.10 -12.04 -0.67
C ILE A 104 9.00 -10.77 -1.53
N MET A 105 9.08 -9.58 -0.91
CA MET A 105 9.08 -8.29 -1.60
C MET A 105 10.18 -8.26 -2.67
N ALA A 106 11.42 -8.52 -2.27
CA ALA A 106 12.58 -8.45 -3.15
C ALA A 106 12.46 -9.39 -4.36
N ILE A 107 12.09 -10.66 -4.15
CA ILE A 107 12.00 -11.61 -5.26
C ILE A 107 10.81 -11.31 -6.19
N THR A 108 9.71 -10.78 -5.64
CA THR A 108 8.54 -10.38 -6.42
C THR A 108 8.87 -9.17 -7.27
N ASP A 109 9.54 -8.18 -6.68
CA ASP A 109 9.98 -6.98 -7.37
C ASP A 109 10.93 -7.30 -8.52
N VAL A 110 11.91 -8.17 -8.30
CA VAL A 110 12.82 -8.62 -9.37
C VAL A 110 12.05 -9.27 -10.52
N ALA A 111 11.06 -10.13 -10.23
CA ALA A 111 10.23 -10.71 -11.29
C ALA A 111 9.45 -9.64 -12.08
N TRP A 112 8.90 -8.64 -11.38
CA TRP A 112 8.16 -7.55 -12.03
C TRP A 112 9.04 -6.63 -12.86
N LEU A 113 10.30 -6.36 -12.47
CA LEU A 113 11.22 -5.50 -13.24
C LEU A 113 11.44 -6.01 -14.67
N PHE A 114 11.34 -7.32 -14.91
CA PHE A 114 11.45 -7.90 -16.25
C PHE A 114 10.14 -7.83 -17.06
N THR A 115 9.10 -7.20 -16.53
CA THR A 115 7.76 -7.19 -17.13
C THR A 115 7.11 -5.81 -17.02
N GLN A 116 6.28 -5.46 -18.01
CA GLN A 116 5.32 -4.34 -17.92
C GLN A 116 5.87 -2.94 -17.58
N GLY A 117 7.18 -2.70 -17.71
CA GLY A 117 7.79 -1.40 -17.42
C GLY A 117 7.16 -0.27 -18.20
N PHE A 118 6.82 0.81 -17.51
CA PHE A 118 6.16 2.00 -18.04
C PHE A 118 4.83 1.75 -18.79
N ARG A 119 4.18 0.59 -18.57
CA ARG A 119 2.94 0.23 -19.26
C ARG A 119 1.87 1.33 -19.15
N ASP A 120 1.53 1.70 -17.93
CA ASP A 120 0.38 2.58 -17.67
C ASP A 120 0.67 4.01 -18.13
N ILE A 121 1.86 4.56 -17.80
CA ILE A 121 2.25 5.88 -18.32
C ILE A 121 2.34 5.88 -19.85
N GLY A 122 2.78 4.79 -20.48
CA GLY A 122 2.75 4.63 -21.93
C GLY A 122 1.34 4.73 -22.51
N ILE A 123 0.35 4.09 -21.89
CA ILE A 123 -1.08 4.23 -22.26
C ILE A 123 -1.50 5.69 -22.17
N TYR A 124 -1.13 6.40 -21.09
CA TYR A 124 -1.55 7.79 -20.88
C TYR A 124 -0.93 8.73 -21.91
N LEU A 125 0.37 8.60 -22.18
CA LEU A 125 1.07 9.45 -23.14
C LEU A 125 0.58 9.19 -24.58
N LYS A 126 0.32 7.92 -24.95
CA LYS A 126 -0.29 7.58 -26.23
C LYS A 126 -1.69 8.17 -26.37
N ALA A 127 -2.53 8.07 -25.35
CA ALA A 127 -3.87 8.66 -25.34
C ALA A 127 -3.81 10.19 -25.48
N GLY A 128 -2.91 10.85 -24.75
CA GLY A 128 -2.68 12.29 -24.86
C GLY A 128 -2.20 12.70 -26.26
N ARG A 129 -1.30 11.92 -26.86
CA ARG A 129 -0.80 12.15 -28.22
C ARG A 129 -1.89 11.95 -29.27
N HIS A 130 -2.66 10.86 -29.18
CA HIS A 130 -3.80 10.62 -30.05
C HIS A 130 -4.82 11.76 -29.98
N TRP A 131 -5.11 12.26 -28.76
CA TRP A 131 -6.00 13.41 -28.59
C TRP A 131 -5.49 14.66 -29.33
N LEU A 132 -4.20 14.99 -29.17
CA LEU A 132 -3.58 16.13 -29.85
C LEU A 132 -3.54 15.97 -31.38
N ASP A 133 -3.36 14.75 -31.86
CA ASP A 133 -3.32 14.43 -33.29
C ASP A 133 -4.72 14.20 -33.90
N GLY A 134 -5.80 14.38 -33.12
CA GLY A 134 -7.19 14.20 -33.59
C GLY A 134 -7.61 12.74 -33.82
N LEU A 135 -6.83 11.78 -33.31
CA LEU A 135 -7.07 10.34 -33.48
C LEU A 135 -8.03 9.78 -32.41
N PRO A 136 -8.59 8.57 -32.61
CA PRO A 136 -9.35 7.88 -31.57
C PRO A 136 -8.53 7.65 -30.29
N VAL A 137 -9.12 7.99 -29.14
CA VAL A 137 -8.50 7.83 -27.83
C VAL A 137 -9.06 6.64 -27.07
N TYR A 138 -10.39 6.48 -27.11
CA TYR A 138 -11.10 5.40 -26.45
C TYR A 138 -11.37 4.26 -27.43
N THR A 139 -11.20 3.02 -26.98
CA THR A 139 -11.61 1.85 -27.77
C THR A 139 -13.13 1.77 -27.77
N ASP A 140 -13.73 1.43 -28.91
CA ASP A 140 -15.17 1.13 -29.04
C ASP A 140 -15.43 -0.36 -29.23
N VAL A 141 -14.37 -1.14 -29.49
CA VAL A 141 -14.41 -2.58 -29.66
C VAL A 141 -13.86 -3.34 -28.45
N PRO A 142 -14.47 -4.48 -28.05
CA PRO A 142 -13.92 -5.35 -27.03
C PRO A 142 -12.58 -5.98 -27.42
N ILE A 143 -11.73 -6.20 -26.42
CA ILE A 143 -10.42 -6.84 -26.57
C ILE A 143 -10.54 -8.34 -26.31
N HIS A 144 -10.15 -9.12 -27.30
CA HIS A 144 -10.18 -10.59 -27.24
C HIS A 144 -8.81 -11.23 -26.92
N ARG A 145 -7.72 -10.47 -27.02
CA ARG A 145 -6.36 -10.95 -26.71
C ARG A 145 -5.49 -9.85 -26.10
N VAL A 146 -4.55 -10.26 -25.26
CA VAL A 146 -3.51 -9.36 -24.72
C VAL A 146 -2.71 -8.76 -25.89
N PRO A 147 -2.59 -7.43 -25.99
CA PRO A 147 -1.80 -6.82 -27.06
C PRO A 147 -0.30 -7.15 -26.87
N PRO A 148 0.47 -7.36 -27.95
CA PRO A 148 1.91 -7.61 -27.84
C PRO A 148 2.66 -6.47 -27.15
N ASP A 149 2.27 -5.22 -27.46
CA ASP A 149 2.69 -4.03 -26.73
C ASP A 149 1.60 -3.67 -25.71
N LEU A 150 1.92 -3.86 -24.43
CA LEU A 150 0.98 -3.63 -23.32
C LEU A 150 0.59 -2.15 -23.17
N THR A 151 1.33 -1.22 -23.76
CA THR A 151 0.92 0.20 -23.77
C THR A 151 -0.23 0.48 -24.75
N ASN A 152 -0.66 -0.52 -25.53
CA ASN A 152 -1.86 -0.46 -26.39
C ASN A 152 -3.11 -1.00 -25.69
N TYR A 153 -3.07 -1.24 -24.36
CA TYR A 153 -4.30 -1.42 -23.62
C TYR A 153 -5.15 -0.13 -23.64
N PRO A 154 -6.48 -0.22 -23.46
CA PRO A 154 -7.37 0.93 -23.54
C PRO A 154 -7.05 1.98 -22.48
N PHE A 155 -7.17 3.24 -22.87
CA PHE A 155 -7.21 4.34 -21.93
C PHE A 155 -8.59 4.41 -21.26
N LEU A 156 -8.64 4.34 -19.94
CA LEU A 156 -9.89 4.22 -19.17
C LEU A 156 -10.24 5.48 -18.36
N TYR A 157 -9.40 6.51 -18.41
CA TYR A 157 -9.54 7.70 -17.58
C TYR A 157 -10.53 8.70 -18.21
N PRO A 158 -11.23 9.51 -17.40
CA PRO A 158 -12.16 10.51 -17.91
C PRO A 158 -11.48 11.51 -18.86
N PRO A 159 -12.20 12.06 -19.87
CA PRO A 159 -11.62 12.97 -20.86
C PRO A 159 -10.95 14.21 -20.27
N LEU A 160 -11.42 14.71 -19.12
CA LEU A 160 -10.80 15.84 -18.41
C LEU A 160 -9.31 15.63 -18.08
N THR A 161 -8.82 14.38 -18.10
CA THR A 161 -7.40 14.07 -17.87
C THR A 161 -6.54 14.18 -19.14
N LEU A 162 -7.15 14.23 -20.34
CA LEU A 162 -6.44 14.30 -21.61
C LEU A 162 -5.55 15.54 -21.76
N PRO A 163 -5.94 16.76 -21.32
CA PRO A 163 -5.05 17.92 -21.41
C PRO A 163 -3.74 17.74 -20.65
N LEU A 164 -3.78 17.12 -19.46
CA LEU A 164 -2.58 16.80 -18.68
C LEU A 164 -1.67 15.81 -19.44
N PHE A 165 -2.25 14.72 -19.93
CA PHE A 165 -1.48 13.69 -20.63
C PHE A 165 -1.06 14.09 -22.03
N GLY A 166 -1.81 14.97 -22.71
CA GLY A 166 -1.42 15.61 -23.96
C GLY A 166 -0.20 16.49 -23.75
N ALA A 167 -0.21 17.35 -22.72
CA ALA A 167 0.95 18.18 -22.38
C ALA A 167 2.19 17.32 -22.06
N LEU A 168 2.04 16.24 -21.29
CA LEU A 168 3.14 15.30 -21.03
C LEU A 168 3.57 14.55 -22.31
N GLY A 169 2.63 14.23 -23.20
CA GLY A 169 2.87 13.54 -24.47
C GLY A 169 3.58 14.39 -25.53
N LEU A 170 3.73 15.71 -25.31
CA LEU A 170 4.59 16.57 -26.12
C LEU A 170 6.08 16.39 -25.81
N LEU A 171 6.41 15.84 -24.64
CA LEU A 171 7.79 15.57 -24.27
C LEU A 171 8.32 14.34 -25.04
N PRO A 172 9.63 14.25 -25.30
CA PRO A 172 10.23 13.00 -25.74
C PRO A 172 9.86 11.87 -24.77
N LEU A 173 9.49 10.70 -25.29
CA LEU A 173 8.89 9.61 -24.51
C LEU A 173 9.65 9.28 -23.22
N ARG A 174 10.99 9.17 -23.31
CA ARG A 174 11.86 8.89 -22.16
C ARG A 174 11.82 9.99 -21.10
N VAL A 175 11.73 11.25 -21.53
CA VAL A 175 11.60 12.40 -20.63
C VAL A 175 10.23 12.37 -19.94
N GLY A 176 9.16 12.09 -20.67
CA GLY A 176 7.82 11.90 -20.10
C GLY A 176 7.79 10.82 -19.01
N TYR A 177 8.43 9.67 -19.26
CA TYR A 177 8.57 8.60 -18.27
C TYR A 177 9.37 9.03 -17.03
N LEU A 178 10.51 9.68 -17.21
CA LEU A 178 11.36 10.15 -16.10
C LEU A 178 10.66 11.20 -15.24
N VAL A 179 10.00 12.18 -15.87
CA VAL A 179 9.24 13.23 -15.16
C VAL A 179 8.12 12.59 -14.34
N TRP A 180 7.34 11.69 -14.95
CA TRP A 180 6.24 11.02 -14.26
C TRP A 180 6.72 10.17 -13.08
N LEU A 181 7.80 9.40 -13.27
CA LEU A 181 8.40 8.58 -12.22
C LEU A 181 8.89 9.46 -11.06
N ALA A 182 9.61 10.54 -11.35
CA ALA A 182 10.13 11.46 -10.34
C ALA A 182 9.00 12.13 -9.54
N VAL A 183 7.96 12.62 -10.21
CA VAL A 183 6.77 13.23 -9.57
C VAL A 183 6.03 12.20 -8.72
N SER A 184 5.82 10.98 -9.25
CA SER A 184 5.13 9.91 -8.52
C SER A 184 5.91 9.46 -7.29
N ALA A 185 7.23 9.30 -7.40
CA ALA A 185 8.09 8.94 -6.27
C ALA A 185 8.10 10.05 -5.19
N ALA A 186 8.21 11.31 -5.60
CA ALA A 186 8.15 12.46 -4.70
C ALA A 186 6.78 12.55 -4.00
N ALA A 187 5.68 12.33 -4.73
CA ALA A 187 4.33 12.31 -4.17
C ALA A 187 4.15 11.15 -3.20
N PHE A 188 4.63 9.95 -3.52
CA PHE A 188 4.56 8.79 -2.62
C PHE A 188 5.33 9.05 -1.33
N TRP A 189 6.57 9.52 -1.43
CA TRP A 189 7.38 9.92 -0.28
C TRP A 189 6.69 10.99 0.57
N ALA A 190 6.17 12.05 -0.05
CA ALA A 190 5.42 13.08 0.64
C ALA A 190 4.18 12.50 1.33
N GLY A 191 3.48 11.56 0.68
CA GLY A 191 2.33 10.84 1.23
C GLY A 191 2.71 10.04 2.47
N LEU A 192 3.81 9.28 2.43
CA LEU A 192 4.33 8.54 3.59
C LEU A 192 4.65 9.48 4.75
N ARG A 193 5.27 10.64 4.48
CA ARG A 193 5.50 11.66 5.50
C ARG A 193 4.21 12.22 6.08
N ARG A 194 3.15 12.35 5.27
CA ARG A 194 1.84 12.82 5.73
C ARG A 194 1.11 11.77 6.55
N VAL A 195 1.20 10.48 6.22
CA VAL A 195 0.66 9.42 7.08
C VAL A 195 1.23 9.54 8.49
N GLY A 196 2.45 10.03 8.67
CA GLY A 196 2.99 10.45 9.96
C GLY A 196 3.32 9.27 10.88
N GLY A 197 4.31 9.44 11.75
CA GLY A 197 4.82 8.36 12.60
C GLY A 197 5.65 7.31 11.87
N VAL A 198 5.68 7.31 10.53
CA VAL A 198 6.50 6.39 9.74
C VAL A 198 7.97 6.81 9.78
N ASP A 199 8.82 6.00 10.43
CA ASP A 199 10.27 6.22 10.44
C ASP A 199 10.86 6.14 9.02
N TRP A 200 11.92 6.92 8.76
CA TRP A 200 12.51 7.03 7.43
C TRP A 200 13.04 5.70 6.86
N ARG A 201 13.47 4.79 7.74
CA ARG A 201 13.94 3.44 7.35
C ARG A 201 12.83 2.66 6.66
N TRP A 202 11.60 2.84 7.13
CA TRP A 202 10.42 2.20 6.56
C TRP A 202 10.02 2.80 5.23
N TRP A 203 10.41 4.05 4.91
CA TRP A 203 10.17 4.59 3.58
C TRP A 203 10.87 3.74 2.52
N ILE A 204 12.12 3.36 2.75
CA ILE A 204 12.89 2.50 1.84
C ILE A 204 12.16 1.17 1.64
N VAL A 205 11.74 0.52 2.74
CA VAL A 205 10.98 -0.73 2.69
C VAL A 205 9.68 -0.57 1.91
N LEU A 206 8.96 0.53 2.10
CA LEU A 206 7.69 0.79 1.42
C LEU A 206 7.87 1.17 -0.05
N PHE A 207 9.03 1.71 -0.46
CA PHE A 207 9.36 1.93 -1.86
C PHE A 207 9.59 0.61 -2.62
N VAL A 208 10.09 -0.41 -1.93
CA VAL A 208 10.28 -1.79 -2.45
C VAL A 208 9.13 -2.73 -2.04
N TRP A 209 8.02 -2.18 -1.53
CA TRP A 209 6.82 -2.96 -1.32
C TRP A 209 6.10 -3.10 -2.66
N PRO A 210 5.83 -4.33 -3.16
CA PRO A 210 5.42 -4.55 -4.55
C PRO A 210 4.23 -3.71 -5.06
N PRO A 211 3.17 -3.43 -4.28
CA PRO A 211 2.17 -2.44 -4.66
C PRO A 211 2.73 -1.06 -5.03
N ALA A 212 3.62 -0.51 -4.21
CA ALA A 212 4.23 0.79 -4.47
C ALA A 212 5.26 0.71 -5.59
N MET A 213 6.15 -0.29 -5.55
CA MET A 213 7.19 -0.50 -6.58
C MET A 213 6.54 -0.69 -7.94
N LEU A 214 5.58 -1.62 -8.07
CA LEU A 214 4.90 -1.87 -9.33
C LEU A 214 4.16 -0.62 -9.82
N GLY A 215 3.51 0.12 -8.94
CA GLY A 215 2.84 1.37 -9.32
C GLY A 215 3.81 2.42 -9.87
N LEU A 216 5.00 2.54 -9.30
CA LEU A 216 6.07 3.39 -9.82
C LEU A 216 6.62 2.87 -11.15
N TRP A 217 6.89 1.56 -11.23
CA TRP A 217 7.46 0.89 -12.39
C TRP A 217 6.57 0.96 -13.63
N VAL A 218 5.26 0.70 -13.48
CA VAL A 218 4.32 0.84 -14.60
C VAL A 218 3.91 2.29 -14.84
N GLY A 219 4.15 3.20 -13.88
CA GLY A 219 3.76 4.60 -13.93
C GLY A 219 2.26 4.83 -13.70
N ASN A 220 1.63 4.12 -12.76
CA ASN A 220 0.19 4.28 -12.51
C ASN A 220 -0.13 5.52 -11.66
N VAL A 221 -1.26 6.18 -11.95
CA VAL A 221 -1.75 7.34 -11.18
C VAL A 221 -2.09 7.04 -9.72
N ALA A 222 -2.28 5.78 -9.32
CA ALA A 222 -2.57 5.43 -7.93
C ALA A 222 -1.49 5.93 -6.95
N ILE A 223 -0.24 5.96 -7.40
CA ILE A 223 0.89 6.40 -6.59
C ILE A 223 0.79 7.90 -6.23
N PRO A 224 0.67 8.83 -7.20
CA PRO A 224 0.44 10.23 -6.84
C PRO A 224 -0.91 10.46 -6.15
N LEU A 225 -1.96 9.68 -6.45
CA LEU A 225 -3.24 9.79 -5.73
C LEU A 225 -3.14 9.44 -4.24
N PHE A 226 -2.23 8.56 -3.85
CA PHE A 226 -1.96 8.27 -2.44
C PHE A 226 -1.58 9.52 -1.65
N PHE A 227 -0.82 10.46 -2.24
CA PHE A 227 -0.49 11.72 -1.57
C PHE A 227 -1.74 12.53 -1.20
N PHE A 228 -2.67 12.68 -2.15
CA PHE A 228 -3.91 13.42 -1.93
C PHE A 228 -4.81 12.73 -0.89
N PHE A 229 -4.83 11.40 -0.89
CA PHE A 229 -5.49 10.63 0.17
C PHE A 229 -4.82 10.85 1.53
N ALA A 230 -3.49 10.77 1.60
CA ALA A 230 -2.72 10.92 2.83
C ALA A 230 -2.79 12.32 3.44
N VAL A 231 -3.01 13.38 2.64
CA VAL A 231 -3.13 14.76 3.13
C VAL A 231 -4.55 15.15 3.53
N ALA A 232 -5.55 14.33 3.19
CA ALA A 232 -6.97 14.61 3.44
C ALA A 232 -7.30 15.00 4.89
N PRO A 233 -6.66 14.45 5.95
CA PRO A 233 -6.92 14.89 7.32
C PRO A 233 -6.65 16.39 7.59
N TRP A 234 -5.77 17.02 6.81
CA TRP A 234 -5.50 18.46 6.88
C TRP A 234 -6.21 19.26 5.78
N ARG A 235 -6.37 18.65 4.61
CA ARG A 235 -6.97 19.28 3.42
C ARG A 235 -8.06 18.34 2.87
N PRO A 236 -9.25 18.28 3.49
CA PRO A 236 -10.26 17.29 3.13
C PRO A 236 -10.66 17.33 1.64
N TRP A 237 -10.71 18.52 1.06
CA TRP A 237 -11.00 18.70 -0.38
C TRP A 237 -10.03 17.97 -1.32
N ALA A 238 -8.83 17.59 -0.86
CA ALA A 238 -7.87 16.82 -1.64
C ALA A 238 -8.42 15.46 -2.13
N LEU A 239 -9.43 14.92 -1.44
CA LEU A 239 -10.12 13.69 -1.88
C LEU A 239 -10.86 13.85 -3.22
N ALA A 240 -11.03 15.07 -3.74
CA ALA A 240 -11.52 15.33 -5.10
C ALA A 240 -10.58 14.77 -6.18
N ALA A 241 -9.28 14.63 -5.89
CA ALA A 241 -8.30 14.14 -6.85
C ALA A 241 -8.57 12.69 -7.28
N GLY A 242 -9.06 11.84 -6.36
CA GLY A 242 -9.39 10.45 -6.63
C GLY A 242 -10.35 10.28 -7.83
N PRO A 243 -11.60 10.77 -7.75
CA PRO A 243 -12.61 10.59 -8.79
C PRO A 243 -12.28 11.27 -10.13
N ILE A 244 -11.39 12.28 -10.16
CA ILE A 244 -10.87 12.90 -11.40
C ILE A 244 -10.16 11.86 -12.28
N PHE A 245 -9.44 10.93 -11.67
CA PHE A 245 -8.70 9.89 -12.39
C PHE A 245 -9.39 8.53 -12.30
N LYS A 246 -9.86 8.12 -11.11
CA LYS A 246 -10.47 6.82 -10.87
C LYS A 246 -11.79 7.02 -10.14
N ILE A 247 -12.91 6.95 -10.86
CA ILE A 247 -14.26 7.24 -10.32
C ILE A 247 -14.52 6.49 -9.00
N TYR A 248 -14.18 5.21 -8.91
CA TYR A 248 -14.37 4.40 -7.69
C TYR A 248 -13.56 4.91 -6.49
N SER A 249 -12.47 5.66 -6.71
CA SER A 249 -11.73 6.33 -5.63
C SER A 249 -12.55 7.44 -4.96
N GLY A 250 -13.69 7.84 -5.57
CA GLY A 250 -14.72 8.66 -4.94
C GLY A 250 -15.35 8.05 -3.69
N ILE A 251 -15.21 6.72 -3.47
CA ILE A 251 -15.62 6.06 -2.20
C ILE A 251 -14.93 6.72 -1.01
N SER A 252 -13.64 7.05 -1.12
CA SER A 252 -12.92 7.77 -0.07
C SER A 252 -13.50 9.17 0.19
N GLY A 253 -14.05 9.81 -0.84
CA GLY A 253 -14.73 11.11 -0.78
C GLY A 253 -15.99 11.11 0.07
N LEU A 254 -16.59 9.94 0.38
CA LEU A 254 -17.72 9.84 1.32
C LEU A 254 -17.36 10.34 2.72
N TRP A 255 -16.06 10.40 3.06
CA TRP A 255 -15.57 11.05 4.28
C TRP A 255 -15.99 12.53 4.38
N LEU A 256 -16.20 13.21 3.25
CA LEU A 256 -16.60 14.61 3.17
C LEU A 256 -18.10 14.85 3.43
N LEU A 257 -18.94 13.81 3.40
CA LEU A 257 -20.38 13.93 3.67
C LEU A 257 -20.69 14.29 5.13
N ARG A 258 -19.69 14.28 6.01
CA ARG A 258 -19.85 14.73 7.39
C ARG A 258 -20.12 16.22 7.46
N ARG A 259 -20.96 16.62 8.43
CA ARG A 259 -21.34 18.02 8.68
C ARG A 259 -20.13 18.96 8.81
N GLU A 260 -19.03 18.50 9.39
CA GLU A 260 -17.83 19.34 9.62
C GLU A 260 -17.04 19.63 8.34
N HIS A 261 -17.27 18.87 7.27
CA HIS A 261 -16.52 18.95 6.03
C HIS A 261 -17.34 19.54 4.87
N TRP A 262 -18.54 20.07 5.10
CA TRP A 262 -19.41 20.59 4.03
C TRP A 262 -18.71 21.63 3.14
N ARG A 263 -17.90 22.52 3.72
CA ARG A 263 -17.10 23.49 2.95
C ARG A 263 -16.11 22.79 2.03
N SER A 264 -15.44 21.75 2.55
CA SER A 264 -14.50 20.95 1.76
C SER A 264 -15.19 20.07 0.73
N LEU A 265 -16.42 19.60 1.01
CA LEU A 265 -17.27 18.92 0.04
C LEU A 265 -17.64 19.85 -1.10
N VAL A 266 -18.10 21.07 -0.80
CA VAL A 266 -18.40 22.10 -1.82
C VAL A 266 -17.15 22.40 -2.63
N VAL A 267 -16.00 22.64 -2.00
CA VAL A 267 -14.73 22.86 -2.71
C VAL A 267 -14.37 21.66 -3.58
N ALA A 268 -14.49 20.43 -3.07
CA ALA A 268 -14.20 19.22 -3.82
C ALA A 268 -15.10 19.10 -5.07
N VAL A 269 -16.41 19.33 -4.92
CA VAL A 269 -17.37 19.35 -6.03
C VAL A 269 -17.01 20.44 -7.03
N LEU A 270 -16.74 21.66 -6.57
CA LEU A 270 -16.34 22.78 -7.42
C LEU A 270 -15.01 22.52 -8.16
N VAL A 271 -14.05 21.82 -7.54
CA VAL A 271 -12.80 21.42 -8.20
C VAL A 271 -13.09 20.42 -9.33
N VAL A 272 -13.93 19.41 -9.09
CA VAL A 272 -14.30 18.43 -10.14
C VAL A 272 -15.09 19.11 -11.26
N VAL A 273 -16.13 19.87 -10.91
CA VAL A 273 -16.97 20.59 -11.89
C VAL A 273 -16.14 21.62 -12.65
N GLY A 274 -15.28 22.37 -11.96
CA GLY A 274 -14.36 23.33 -12.58
C GLY A 274 -13.37 22.67 -13.51
N ALA A 275 -12.79 21.52 -13.14
CA ALA A 275 -11.92 20.75 -14.03
C ALA A 275 -12.68 20.29 -15.28
N VAL A 276 -13.91 19.80 -15.13
CA VAL A 276 -14.77 19.47 -16.28
C VAL A 276 -15.04 20.71 -17.12
N ALA A 277 -15.47 21.83 -16.52
CA ALA A 277 -15.84 23.05 -17.24
C ALA A 277 -14.66 23.66 -18.02
N VAL A 278 -13.45 23.65 -17.43
CA VAL A 278 -12.23 24.15 -18.08
C VAL A 278 -11.77 23.24 -19.21
N THR A 279 -11.91 21.92 -19.04
CA THR A 279 -11.43 20.94 -20.04
C THR A 279 -12.46 20.64 -21.12
N LEU A 280 -13.75 20.85 -20.86
CA LEU A 280 -14.83 20.55 -21.80
C LEU A 280 -14.67 21.26 -23.15
N PRO A 281 -14.31 22.56 -23.25
CA PRO A 281 -14.02 23.20 -24.53
C PRO A 281 -12.84 22.60 -25.29
N LEU A 282 -11.88 22.00 -24.57
CA LEU A 282 -10.68 21.40 -25.15
C LEU A 282 -10.92 19.98 -25.66
N VAL A 283 -11.71 19.20 -24.92
CA VAL A 283 -11.94 17.77 -25.23
C VAL A 283 -13.24 17.52 -25.97
N GLY A 284 -14.20 18.43 -25.88
CA GLY A 284 -15.53 18.30 -26.50
C GLY A 284 -16.43 17.27 -25.82
N LEU A 285 -17.74 17.36 -26.08
CA LEU A 285 -18.73 16.40 -25.56
C LEU A 285 -18.58 15.00 -26.17
N GLU A 286 -18.08 14.91 -27.41
CA GLU A 286 -17.94 13.61 -28.09
C GLU A 286 -16.96 12.70 -27.35
N ARG A 287 -15.84 13.22 -26.84
CA ARG A 287 -14.88 12.40 -26.06
C ARG A 287 -15.48 11.86 -24.77
N TRP A 288 -16.44 12.55 -24.16
CA TRP A 288 -17.20 12.03 -23.02
C TRP A 288 -18.10 10.88 -23.40
N ARG A 289 -18.77 10.97 -24.56
CA ARG A 289 -19.58 9.88 -25.10
C ARG A 289 -18.71 8.66 -25.43
N GLU A 290 -17.62 8.88 -26.16
CA GLU A 290 -16.64 7.83 -26.51
C GLU A 290 -16.08 7.13 -25.26
N TRP A 291 -15.79 7.89 -24.20
CA TRP A 291 -15.30 7.31 -22.94
C TRP A 291 -16.32 6.35 -22.33
N ILE A 292 -17.61 6.70 -22.29
CA ILE A 292 -18.66 5.80 -21.79
C ILE A 292 -18.75 4.53 -22.65
N VAL A 293 -18.72 4.67 -23.98
CA VAL A 293 -18.69 3.52 -24.90
C VAL A 293 -17.45 2.64 -24.64
N GLY A 294 -16.29 3.26 -24.43
CA GLY A 294 -15.06 2.53 -24.15
C GLY A 294 -15.04 1.84 -22.80
N LEU A 295 -15.69 2.40 -21.78
CA LEU A 295 -15.91 1.70 -20.51
C LEU A 295 -16.80 0.47 -20.68
N GLN A 296 -17.84 0.55 -21.51
CA GLN A 296 -18.70 -0.60 -21.83
C GLN A 296 -17.93 -1.68 -22.61
N ALA A 297 -17.18 -1.28 -23.64
CA ALA A 297 -16.31 -2.18 -24.40
C ALA A 297 -15.26 -2.84 -23.50
N TYR A 298 -14.67 -2.09 -22.58
CA TYR A 298 -13.74 -2.63 -21.58
C TYR A 298 -14.43 -3.63 -20.66
N GLN A 299 -15.62 -3.32 -20.13
CA GLN A 299 -16.39 -4.24 -19.28
C GLN A 299 -16.67 -5.58 -19.99
N VAL A 300 -17.06 -5.53 -21.28
CA VAL A 300 -17.20 -6.75 -22.11
C VAL A 300 -15.85 -7.47 -22.24
N SER A 301 -14.78 -6.73 -22.49
CA SER A 301 -13.41 -7.28 -22.57
C SER A 301 -13.00 -8.01 -21.30
N GLN A 302 -13.43 -7.56 -20.11
CA GLN A 302 -13.12 -8.26 -18.86
C GLN A 302 -13.76 -9.65 -18.79
N GLY A 303 -14.93 -9.84 -19.40
CA GLY A 303 -15.57 -11.15 -19.55
C GLY A 303 -14.84 -12.09 -20.51
N LEU A 304 -14.11 -11.53 -21.49
CA LEU A 304 -13.35 -12.28 -22.49
C LEU A 304 -11.91 -12.55 -22.04
N LEU A 305 -11.32 -11.61 -21.31
CA LEU A 305 -9.96 -11.61 -20.81
C LEU A 305 -9.96 -11.33 -19.31
N HIS A 306 -10.03 -12.40 -18.52
CA HIS A 306 -10.16 -12.31 -17.07
C HIS A 306 -9.02 -11.50 -16.40
N ALA A 307 -7.83 -11.48 -16.99
CA ALA A 307 -6.70 -10.69 -16.51
C ALA A 307 -6.98 -9.16 -16.43
N LEU A 308 -7.99 -8.65 -17.13
CA LEU A 308 -8.41 -7.25 -17.07
C LEU A 308 -9.19 -6.90 -15.79
N TYR A 309 -9.69 -7.88 -15.04
CA TYR A 309 -10.16 -7.63 -13.67
C TYR A 309 -9.01 -7.36 -12.70
N GLY A 310 -7.78 -7.75 -13.06
CA GLY A 310 -6.67 -7.84 -12.13
C GLY A 310 -7.05 -8.76 -10.97
N PHE A 311 -7.05 -8.20 -9.76
CA PHE A 311 -7.43 -8.80 -8.50
C PHE A 311 -8.77 -8.24 -7.98
N GLY A 312 -9.61 -7.65 -8.82
CA GLY A 312 -10.91 -7.10 -8.39
C GLY A 312 -11.89 -8.19 -8.01
N LEU A 313 -12.66 -8.01 -6.92
CA LEU A 313 -13.72 -8.97 -6.54
C LEU A 313 -14.77 -9.16 -7.62
N ALA A 314 -14.99 -8.15 -8.47
CA ALA A 314 -15.94 -8.20 -9.57
C ALA A 314 -15.63 -9.32 -10.59
N GLY A 315 -14.38 -9.76 -10.70
CA GLY A 315 -14.03 -10.92 -11.54
C GLY A 315 -14.48 -12.25 -10.92
N HIS A 316 -14.58 -12.33 -9.60
CA HIS A 316 -14.82 -13.58 -8.88
C HIS A 316 -16.27 -13.76 -8.40
N LEU A 317 -17.03 -12.67 -8.34
CA LEU A 317 -18.39 -12.65 -7.81
C LEU A 317 -19.38 -12.21 -8.90
N ARG A 318 -20.63 -12.67 -8.77
CA ARG A 318 -21.74 -12.09 -9.53
C ARG A 318 -21.84 -10.60 -9.18
N TRP A 319 -22.12 -9.76 -10.17
CA TRP A 319 -22.12 -8.30 -10.02
C TRP A 319 -22.92 -7.78 -8.81
N ILE A 320 -24.13 -8.32 -8.60
CA ILE A 320 -24.98 -7.96 -7.46
C ILE A 320 -24.30 -8.30 -6.12
N VAL A 321 -23.68 -9.48 -6.01
CA VAL A 321 -22.98 -9.90 -4.79
C VAL A 321 -21.77 -9.00 -4.54
N PHE A 322 -21.00 -8.68 -5.58
CA PHE A 322 -19.90 -7.72 -5.50
C PHE A 322 -20.37 -6.35 -4.96
N LEU A 323 -21.45 -5.80 -5.52
CA LEU A 323 -22.00 -4.52 -5.06
C LEU A 323 -22.46 -4.57 -3.60
N LEU A 324 -23.12 -5.66 -3.18
CA LEU A 324 -23.55 -5.84 -1.79
C LEU A 324 -22.35 -5.91 -0.83
N VAL A 325 -21.29 -6.64 -1.19
CA VAL A 325 -20.06 -6.71 -0.39
C VAL A 325 -19.38 -5.34 -0.31
N ALA A 326 -19.25 -4.62 -1.43
CA ALA A 326 -18.68 -3.28 -1.45
C ALA A 326 -19.50 -2.30 -0.60
N ALA A 327 -20.82 -2.29 -0.75
CA ALA A 327 -21.72 -1.46 0.04
C ALA A 327 -21.63 -1.77 1.54
N LEU A 328 -21.58 -3.06 1.91
CA LEU A 328 -21.42 -3.49 3.30
C LEU A 328 -20.11 -2.93 3.88
N VAL A 329 -18.98 -3.09 3.18
CA VAL A 329 -17.68 -2.60 3.68
C VAL A 329 -17.66 -1.07 3.78
N VAL A 330 -18.31 -0.36 2.85
CA VAL A 330 -18.49 1.11 2.94
C VAL A 330 -19.30 1.49 4.18
N VAL A 331 -20.42 0.82 4.45
CA VAL A 331 -21.25 1.08 5.64
C VAL A 331 -20.44 0.82 6.92
N LEU A 332 -19.71 -0.30 7.00
CA LEU A 332 -18.84 -0.61 8.13
C LEU A 332 -17.68 0.38 8.30
N ALA A 333 -17.16 0.91 7.20
CA ALA A 333 -16.16 1.97 7.22
C ALA A 333 -16.75 3.27 7.78
N LEU A 334 -17.96 3.65 7.35
CA LEU A 334 -18.64 4.88 7.76
C LEU A 334 -19.17 4.82 9.21
N ALA A 335 -19.44 3.64 9.76
CA ALA A 335 -20.02 3.48 11.09
C ALA A 335 -19.09 3.93 12.25
N VAL A 336 -17.78 4.10 12.03
CA VAL A 336 -16.84 4.50 13.08
C VAL A 336 -16.88 6.01 13.35
N ARG A 337 -16.79 6.39 14.63
CA ARG A 337 -16.81 7.80 15.07
C ARG A 337 -15.46 8.49 14.88
N ASN A 338 -14.35 7.78 15.11
CA ASN A 338 -13.00 8.32 14.92
C ASN A 338 -12.77 8.62 13.43
N ARG A 339 -12.47 9.87 13.10
CA ARG A 339 -12.36 10.36 11.72
C ARG A 339 -11.15 9.81 10.96
N ARG A 340 -10.01 9.70 11.64
CA ARG A 340 -8.77 9.17 11.05
C ARG A 340 -8.94 7.68 10.79
N GLU A 341 -9.55 6.97 11.73
CA GLU A 341 -9.93 5.58 11.55
C GLU A 341 -10.92 5.43 10.39
N GLN A 342 -11.97 6.25 10.34
CA GLN A 342 -12.96 6.24 9.24
C GLN A 342 -12.29 6.41 7.87
N LEU A 343 -11.38 7.38 7.73
CA LEU A 343 -10.65 7.61 6.48
C LEU A 343 -9.79 6.39 6.11
N ALA A 344 -9.04 5.82 7.05
CA ALA A 344 -8.27 4.61 6.83
C ALA A 344 -9.16 3.43 6.37
N ARG A 345 -10.33 3.25 7.00
CA ARG A 345 -11.32 2.23 6.60
C ARG A 345 -11.90 2.49 5.21
N LEU A 346 -12.14 3.74 4.84
CA LEU A 346 -12.60 4.10 3.48
C LEU A 346 -11.54 3.87 2.41
N GLY A 347 -10.24 3.94 2.76
CA GLY A 347 -9.15 3.46 1.90
C GLY A 347 -9.29 1.97 1.58
N VAL A 348 -9.58 1.14 2.59
CA VAL A 348 -9.87 -0.30 2.40
C VAL A 348 -11.15 -0.51 1.60
N ALA A 349 -12.22 0.23 1.88
CA ALA A 349 -13.47 0.15 1.14
C ALA A 349 -13.29 0.51 -0.35
N THR A 350 -12.38 1.44 -0.65
CA THR A 350 -12.03 1.81 -2.04
C THR A 350 -11.39 0.65 -2.80
N ILE A 351 -10.58 -0.17 -2.12
CA ILE A 351 -9.98 -1.38 -2.71
C ILE A 351 -11.07 -2.44 -2.95
N VAL A 352 -11.90 -2.71 -1.95
CA VAL A 352 -13.00 -3.70 -2.04
C VAL A 352 -14.00 -3.32 -3.13
N GLY A 353 -14.33 -2.04 -3.26
CA GLY A 353 -15.26 -1.51 -4.26
C GLY A 353 -14.66 -1.29 -5.64
N SER A 354 -13.39 -1.67 -5.88
CA SER A 354 -12.77 -1.51 -7.20
C SER A 354 -13.21 -2.64 -8.15
N PRO A 355 -13.81 -2.33 -9.31
CA PRO A 355 -14.16 -3.35 -10.30
C PRO A 355 -12.92 -3.96 -10.98
N SER A 356 -11.82 -3.19 -11.08
CA SER A 356 -10.51 -3.65 -11.59
C SER A 356 -9.43 -3.22 -10.62
N LEU A 357 -8.87 -4.17 -9.89
CA LEU A 357 -7.89 -3.89 -8.85
C LEU A 357 -6.52 -4.42 -9.25
N TYR A 358 -5.55 -3.53 -9.44
CA TYR A 358 -4.15 -3.92 -9.64
C TYR A 358 -3.37 -3.65 -8.34
N PRO A 359 -2.18 -4.25 -8.15
CA PRO A 359 -1.45 -4.19 -6.87
C PRO A 359 -1.22 -2.76 -6.38
N HIS A 360 -0.89 -1.84 -7.28
CA HIS A 360 -0.68 -0.43 -6.95
C HIS A 360 -1.93 0.26 -6.35
N GLY A 361 -3.12 -0.31 -6.50
CA GLY A 361 -4.32 0.16 -5.81
C GLY A 361 -4.29 -0.05 -4.30
N PHE A 362 -3.43 -0.93 -3.77
CA PHE A 362 -3.34 -1.22 -2.33
C PHE A 362 -2.69 -0.12 -1.49
N VAL A 363 -1.99 0.84 -2.11
CA VAL A 363 -1.31 1.92 -1.39
C VAL A 363 -2.25 2.75 -0.50
N VAL A 364 -3.53 2.88 -0.87
CA VAL A 364 -4.52 3.60 -0.06
C VAL A 364 -4.97 2.84 1.20
N ALA A 365 -4.66 1.53 1.31
CA ALA A 365 -4.87 0.77 2.55
C ALA A 365 -3.71 0.85 3.53
N LEU A 366 -2.56 1.45 3.16
CA LEU A 366 -1.41 1.56 4.07
C LEU A 366 -1.77 2.13 5.44
N PRO A 367 -2.57 3.23 5.56
CA PRO A 367 -2.95 3.73 6.87
C PRO A 367 -3.76 2.73 7.71
N ALA A 368 -4.57 1.87 7.08
CA ALA A 368 -5.32 0.84 7.79
C ALA A 368 -4.43 -0.36 8.17
N MET A 369 -3.48 -0.75 7.30
CA MET A 369 -2.50 -1.79 7.58
C MET A 369 -1.58 -1.40 8.74
N PHE A 370 -1.16 -0.14 8.82
CA PHE A 370 -0.36 0.38 9.94
C PHE A 370 -1.11 0.45 11.27
N ARG A 371 -2.43 0.22 11.30
CA ARG A 371 -3.18 0.07 12.55
C ARG A 371 -3.11 -1.36 13.08
N LEU A 372 -2.61 -2.32 12.31
CA LEU A 372 -2.38 -3.68 12.77
C LEU A 372 -1.21 -3.71 13.74
N ASP A 373 -1.27 -4.59 14.74
CA ASP A 373 -0.11 -4.86 15.58
C ASP A 373 1.03 -5.47 14.75
N THR A 374 2.26 -5.35 15.22
CA THR A 374 3.49 -5.64 14.46
C THR A 374 3.50 -6.98 13.71
N PRO A 375 3.20 -8.14 14.33
CA PRO A 375 3.18 -9.39 13.58
C PRO A 375 2.12 -9.40 12.46
N TRP A 376 0.94 -8.81 12.71
CA TRP A 376 -0.15 -8.70 11.73
C TRP A 376 0.18 -7.72 10.61
N CYS A 377 0.87 -6.61 10.92
CA CYS A 377 1.34 -5.65 9.92
C CYS A 377 2.33 -6.32 8.95
N TRP A 378 3.30 -7.09 9.46
CA TRP A 378 4.26 -7.82 8.62
C TRP A 378 3.61 -8.92 7.80
N LEU A 379 2.67 -9.66 8.39
CA LEU A 379 1.89 -10.65 7.64
C LEU A 379 1.11 -9.98 6.51
N ALA A 380 0.41 -8.87 6.80
CA ALA A 380 -0.36 -8.15 5.79
C ALA A 380 0.54 -7.56 4.69
N LEU A 381 1.66 -6.93 5.03
CA LEU A 381 2.64 -6.40 4.07
C LEU A 381 3.25 -7.52 3.23
N GLY A 382 3.63 -8.65 3.83
CA GLY A 382 4.17 -9.82 3.12
C GLY A 382 3.15 -10.45 2.18
N MET A 383 1.91 -10.67 2.61
CA MET A 383 0.86 -11.23 1.75
C MET A 383 0.43 -10.27 0.64
N THR A 384 0.48 -8.96 0.88
CA THR A 384 0.27 -7.95 -0.17
C THR A 384 1.53 -7.65 -0.97
N SER A 385 2.65 -8.29 -0.67
CA SER A 385 3.80 -8.28 -1.57
C SER A 385 3.59 -9.27 -2.70
N PHE A 386 2.77 -10.30 -2.44
CA PHE A 386 2.50 -11.34 -3.39
C PHE A 386 1.20 -12.07 -3.09
N ALA A 387 0.24 -12.02 -4.01
CA ALA A 387 -0.89 -12.94 -3.99
C ALA A 387 -1.43 -13.16 -5.41
N PRO A 388 -1.72 -14.40 -5.82
CA PRO A 388 -2.53 -14.65 -7.01
C PRO A 388 -4.02 -14.53 -6.66
N GLY A 389 -4.80 -13.96 -7.59
CA GLY A 389 -6.27 -13.92 -7.52
C GLY A 389 -6.81 -13.40 -6.20
N LEU A 390 -7.68 -14.19 -5.56
CA LEU A 390 -8.37 -13.84 -4.31
C LEU A 390 -7.44 -13.77 -3.08
N GLY A 391 -6.19 -14.25 -3.16
CA GLY A 391 -5.25 -14.22 -2.03
C GLY A 391 -5.02 -12.81 -1.47
N TRP A 392 -5.14 -11.77 -2.31
CA TRP A 392 -5.04 -10.37 -1.90
C TRP A 392 -6.14 -9.93 -0.93
N PHE A 393 -7.28 -10.62 -0.90
CA PHE A 393 -8.36 -10.28 0.03
C PHE A 393 -8.17 -10.86 1.43
N ILE A 394 -7.25 -11.81 1.62
CA ILE A 394 -6.92 -12.32 2.95
C ILE A 394 -6.34 -11.22 3.86
N PRO A 395 -5.31 -10.45 3.46
CA PRO A 395 -4.83 -9.34 4.27
C PRO A 395 -5.87 -8.22 4.43
N ILE A 396 -6.74 -8.02 3.45
CA ILE A 396 -7.90 -7.10 3.59
C ILE A 396 -8.86 -7.60 4.67
N MET A 397 -9.13 -8.90 4.73
CA MET A 397 -9.94 -9.50 5.79
C MET A 397 -9.28 -9.33 7.15
N PHE A 398 -7.95 -9.48 7.29
CA PHE A 398 -7.26 -9.19 8.56
C PHE A 398 -7.44 -7.73 8.98
N VAL A 399 -7.31 -6.79 8.04
CA VAL A 399 -7.55 -5.38 8.31
C VAL A 399 -9.00 -5.14 8.75
N ILE A 400 -10.00 -5.70 8.06
CA ILE A 400 -11.41 -5.56 8.43
C ILE A 400 -11.70 -6.20 9.79
N VAL A 401 -11.17 -7.39 10.08
CA VAL A 401 -11.34 -8.06 11.38
C VAL A 401 -10.71 -7.22 12.51
N SER A 402 -9.55 -6.60 12.26
CA SER A 402 -8.92 -5.71 13.23
C SER A 402 -9.79 -4.50 13.61
N TRP A 403 -10.79 -4.15 12.80
CA TRP A 403 -11.76 -3.10 13.14
C TRP A 403 -12.61 -3.47 14.35
N TYR A 404 -12.75 -4.75 14.66
CA TYR A 404 -13.59 -5.25 15.76
C TYR A 404 -12.82 -6.09 16.77
N VAL A 405 -11.57 -6.46 16.47
CA VAL A 405 -10.70 -7.25 17.36
C VAL A 405 -9.53 -6.39 17.84
N PRO A 406 -9.62 -5.76 19.03
CA PRO A 406 -8.57 -4.86 19.55
C PRO A 406 -7.20 -5.54 19.70
N ALA A 407 -7.17 -6.86 19.92
CA ALA A 407 -5.93 -7.62 20.04
C ALA A 407 -5.09 -7.61 18.76
N MET A 408 -5.70 -7.34 17.59
CA MET A 408 -4.97 -7.21 16.33
C MET A 408 -4.47 -5.79 16.07
N ARG A 409 -4.76 -4.82 16.94
CA ARG A 409 -4.44 -3.40 16.71
C ARG A 409 -3.12 -2.99 17.36
N LYS A 410 -2.39 -2.09 16.70
CA LYS A 410 -1.16 -1.49 17.22
C LYS A 410 -1.44 -0.74 18.52
N ARG A 411 -0.63 -1.03 19.54
CA ARG A 411 -0.64 -0.31 20.83
C ARG A 411 0.32 0.89 20.80
N PRO A 412 0.09 1.94 21.61
CA PRO A 412 0.97 3.10 21.72
C PRO A 412 2.24 2.79 22.53
N VAL A 413 3.00 1.78 22.09
CA VAL A 413 4.26 1.36 22.68
C VAL A 413 5.35 1.51 21.63
N ALA A 414 6.53 1.99 22.04
CA ALA A 414 7.69 2.07 21.17
C ALA A 414 8.03 0.68 20.63
N ASP A 415 7.87 0.51 19.32
CA ASP A 415 8.18 -0.73 18.63
C ASP A 415 9.09 -0.45 17.42
N PRO A 416 10.38 -0.82 17.49
CA PRO A 416 11.32 -0.57 16.41
C PRO A 416 11.05 -1.40 15.16
N TRP A 417 10.16 -2.40 15.21
CA TRP A 417 9.78 -3.27 14.09
C TRP A 417 8.48 -2.84 13.42
N HIS A 418 7.77 -1.86 13.97
CA HIS A 418 6.53 -1.36 13.41
C HIS A 418 6.76 -0.07 12.60
N PRO A 419 6.15 0.09 11.41
CA PRO A 419 6.28 1.30 10.62
C PRO A 419 6.02 2.60 11.39
N LEU A 420 4.96 2.63 12.22
CA LEU A 420 4.59 3.78 13.06
C LEU A 420 5.45 4.02 14.31
N GLY A 421 6.41 3.14 14.61
CA GLY A 421 7.20 3.23 15.85
C GLY A 421 6.32 3.25 17.11
N ALA A 422 6.39 4.36 17.86
CA ALA A 422 5.62 4.57 19.08
C ALA A 422 4.15 5.01 18.85
N ALA A 423 3.81 5.49 17.66
CA ALA A 423 2.44 5.93 17.38
C ALA A 423 1.49 4.73 17.25
N ALA A 424 0.30 4.83 17.86
CA ALA A 424 -0.75 3.81 17.74
C ALA A 424 -1.57 3.94 16.46
N GLU A 425 -1.64 5.12 15.88
CA GLU A 425 -2.50 5.42 14.73
C GLU A 425 -1.78 6.27 13.69
N PRO A 426 -2.17 6.15 12.41
CA PRO A 426 -1.75 7.09 11.39
C PRO A 426 -2.29 8.50 11.69
N TRP A 427 -1.59 9.48 11.15
CA TRP A 427 -1.84 10.92 11.22
C TRP A 427 -1.84 11.50 12.64
N PRO A 428 -0.85 11.21 13.50
CA PRO A 428 -0.87 11.64 14.90
C PRO A 428 -1.03 13.16 15.05
N SER A 429 -0.46 13.95 14.14
CA SER A 429 -0.47 15.41 14.13
C SER A 429 -1.65 16.06 13.37
N ALA A 430 -2.61 15.29 12.85
CA ALA A 430 -3.75 15.88 12.14
C ALA A 430 -4.69 16.65 13.10
N PRO A 431 -5.42 17.67 12.66
CA PRO A 431 -6.39 18.35 13.50
C PRO A 431 -7.46 17.38 14.01
N GLU A 432 -7.84 17.51 15.29
CA GLU A 432 -9.06 16.89 15.78
C GLU A 432 -10.26 17.75 15.37
N TRP A 433 -10.98 17.30 14.34
CA TRP A 433 -12.10 18.06 13.77
C TRP A 433 -13.39 18.03 14.63
N GLY A 434 -13.35 18.13 15.95
CA GLY A 434 -14.55 18.05 16.82
C GLY A 434 -15.36 19.34 16.88
N PRO A 435 -16.64 19.31 17.35
CA PRO A 435 -17.14 20.46 18.07
C PRO A 435 -16.10 20.72 19.15
N ARG A 436 -15.47 21.90 19.15
CA ARG A 436 -14.75 22.35 20.33
C ARG A 436 -15.79 22.20 21.43
N THR A 437 -15.61 21.22 22.32
CA THR A 437 -16.08 21.42 23.68
C THR A 437 -15.48 22.77 24.01
N VAL A 438 -16.32 23.79 24.08
CA VAL A 438 -15.94 25.06 24.65
C VAL A 438 -15.47 24.62 26.02
N SER A 439 -14.16 24.40 26.15
CA SER A 439 -13.54 24.26 27.44
C SER A 439 -14.04 25.50 28.15
N GLU A 440 -14.94 25.30 29.11
CA GLU A 440 -15.37 26.35 30.02
C GLU A 440 -14.14 27.19 30.27
N PRO A 441 -14.19 28.51 30.00
CA PRO A 441 -13.04 29.36 30.20
C PRO A 441 -12.50 29.02 31.57
N ALA A 442 -11.29 28.43 31.59
CA ALA A 442 -10.66 27.95 32.80
C ALA A 442 -10.95 28.99 33.84
N SER A 443 -11.76 28.61 34.84
CA SER A 443 -12.18 29.52 35.89
C SER A 443 -10.91 30.24 36.29
N ARG A 444 -10.89 31.55 36.05
CA ARG A 444 -9.93 32.43 36.68
C ARG A 444 -10.14 32.17 38.16
N THR A 445 -9.37 31.23 38.72
CA THR A 445 -9.09 31.15 40.13
C THR A 445 -8.62 32.55 40.45
N ALA A 446 -9.51 33.30 41.08
CA ALA A 446 -9.22 34.58 41.66
C ALA A 446 -7.93 34.39 42.47
N GLU A 447 -6.86 34.99 41.97
CA GLU A 447 -5.62 35.16 42.70
C GLU A 447 -6.01 35.81 44.04
N PRO A 448 -5.74 35.17 45.19
CA PRO A 448 -5.96 35.82 46.46
C PRO A 448 -5.08 37.08 46.47
N LEU A 449 -5.71 38.24 46.71
CA LEU A 449 -5.01 39.48 47.01
C LEU A 449 -4.12 39.24 48.24
N ASP A 450 -2.86 38.90 47.98
CA ASP A 450 -1.85 38.73 49.00
C ASP A 450 -1.53 40.10 49.63
N ARG A 451 -1.86 40.16 50.92
CA ARG A 451 -1.16 40.83 52.02
C ARG A 451 -0.24 42.00 51.65
N VAL A 452 -0.73 43.19 51.96
CA VAL A 452 0.07 44.38 52.24
C VAL A 452 1.10 44.06 53.35
N PRO A 453 2.41 44.25 53.14
CA PRO A 453 3.40 44.12 54.20
C PRO A 453 3.28 45.29 55.19
N ALA A 454 3.25 45.00 56.49
CA ALA A 454 3.33 45.98 57.56
C ALA A 454 4.69 46.71 57.54
N ARG A 455 4.65 48.05 57.66
CA ARG A 455 5.83 48.91 57.84
C ARG A 455 6.61 48.52 59.10
N PRO A 456 7.96 48.47 59.07
CA PRO A 456 8.75 48.36 60.28
C PRO A 456 8.71 49.68 61.08
N SER A 457 8.49 49.56 62.39
CA SER A 457 8.65 50.63 63.36
C SER A 457 10.12 50.97 63.55
N ALA A 458 10.46 52.25 63.42
CA ALA A 458 11.78 52.79 63.77
C ALA A 458 11.98 52.69 65.29
N SER A 459 12.87 51.79 65.73
CA SER A 459 13.40 51.79 67.09
C SER A 459 14.67 52.62 67.16
N GLN A 460 14.65 53.52 68.13
CA GLN A 460 15.73 54.38 68.58
C GLN A 460 16.97 53.59 68.99
N GLY A 461 18.14 54.20 68.81
CA GLY A 461 19.40 53.75 69.38
C GLY A 461 20.37 54.91 69.49
N SER A 462 20.42 55.52 70.67
CA SER A 462 21.53 56.34 71.15
C SER A 462 22.32 55.53 72.18
N THR A 463 23.66 55.59 72.05
CA THR A 463 24.74 55.13 72.96
C THR A 463 24.84 53.64 73.26
#